data_AF-A0A645HIH4-F1
#
_entry.id   AF-A0A645HIH4-F1
#
_cell.length_a   1.000
_cell.length_b   1.000
_cell.length_c   1.000
_cell.angle_alpha   90.00
_cell.angle_beta   90.00
_cell.angle_gamma   90.00
#
_symmetry.space_group_name_H-M   'P 1'
#
loop_
_entity.id
_entity.type
_entity.pdbx_description
1 polymer ?
#
loop_
_entity_poly.entity_id
_entity_poly.type
_entity_poly.pdbx_seq_one_letter_code
_entity_poly.pdbx_strand_id
1 'polypeptide(L)'
;MNVLLDTLEHELLSGKRSPEHEKQYEKFYTIQETPARGVSIEPKQEAIDRAEQNYGYFALISNGIKDPLEALELYRAKDLIEKAFGSLKERLNMRRQFVSSEDSLDGKLFVQFLALIYLARIQKTMLDQNLYKTYTLRALLDELDVIQRFDYPGKAPIYSEVTVKQASLFSAFGVKPLS
;
A
#
# COMPACT_ATOMS: atom_id res chain seq x y z
N MET A 1 -13.61 8.47 21.46
CA MET A 1 -14.68 7.69 20.81
C MET A 1 -14.01 6.74 19.83
N ASN A 2 -14.24 5.45 19.99
CA ASN A 2 -13.47 4.41 19.35
C ASN A 2 -14.16 4.02 18.04
N VAL A 3 -13.68 4.57 16.92
CA VAL A 3 -14.29 4.40 15.59
C VAL A 3 -14.56 2.93 15.26
N LEU A 4 -13.69 2.01 15.73
CA LEU A 4 -13.89 0.57 15.54
C LEU A 4 -15.11 0.07 16.32
N LEU A 5 -15.23 0.39 17.61
CA LEU A 5 -16.37 -0.06 18.42
C LEU A 5 -17.69 0.52 17.91
N ASP A 6 -17.69 1.80 17.51
CA ASP A 6 -18.86 2.48 16.93
C ASP A 6 -19.28 1.82 15.60
N THR A 7 -18.31 1.41 14.77
CA THR A 7 -18.57 0.71 13.51
C THR A 7 -19.17 -0.68 13.76
N LEU A 8 -18.61 -1.44 14.70
CA LEU A 8 -19.13 -2.76 15.07
C LEU A 8 -20.55 -2.68 15.65
N GLU A 9 -20.84 -1.66 16.47
CA GLU A 9 -22.16 -1.41 17.04
C GLU A 9 -23.19 -1.13 15.93
N HIS A 10 -22.84 -0.25 15.00
CA HIS A 10 -23.69 0.08 13.85
C HIS A 10 -23.95 -1.15 12.97
N GLU A 11 -22.93 -1.95 12.66
CA GLU A 11 -23.06 -3.18 11.86
C GLU A 11 -24.01 -4.19 12.51
N LEU A 12 -23.92 -4.36 13.83
CA LEU A 12 -24.79 -5.25 14.59
C LEU A 12 -26.24 -4.75 14.64
N LEU A 13 -26.45 -3.45 14.91
CA LEU A 13 -27.79 -2.84 14.96
C LEU A 13 -28.47 -2.78 13.59
N SER A 14 -27.69 -2.58 12.52
CA SER A 14 -28.19 -2.54 11.14
C SER A 14 -28.36 -3.92 10.50
N GLY A 15 -27.97 -5.00 11.19
CA GLY A 15 -28.04 -6.37 10.69
C GLY A 15 -27.06 -6.69 9.55
N LYS A 16 -26.08 -5.81 9.28
CA LYS A 16 -25.08 -5.96 8.21
C LYS A 16 -23.77 -6.51 8.76
N ARG A 17 -23.80 -7.75 9.25
CA ARG A 17 -22.60 -8.38 9.82
C ARG A 17 -21.56 -8.67 8.74
N SER A 18 -20.30 -8.39 9.04
CA SER A 18 -19.16 -8.73 8.20
C SER A 18 -18.48 -10.01 8.73
N PRO A 19 -18.18 -10.99 7.87
CA PRO A 19 -17.43 -12.20 8.27
C PRO A 19 -16.06 -11.88 8.90
N GLU A 20 -15.44 -10.76 8.52
CA GLU A 20 -14.14 -10.33 9.05
C GLU A 20 -14.24 -9.84 10.50
N HIS A 21 -15.41 -9.33 10.90
CA HIS A 21 -15.65 -8.71 12.20
C HIS A 21 -16.27 -9.67 13.22
N GLU A 22 -16.61 -10.92 12.84
CA GLU A 22 -17.33 -11.86 13.71
C GLU A 22 -16.61 -12.12 15.05
N LYS A 23 -15.29 -12.31 15.01
CA LYS A 23 -14.46 -12.47 16.22
C LYS A 23 -14.46 -11.24 17.11
N GLN A 24 -14.63 -10.06 16.53
CA GLN A 24 -14.64 -8.79 17.27
C GLN A 24 -16.03 -8.53 17.87
N TYR A 25 -17.10 -8.89 17.17
CA TYR A 25 -18.45 -8.87 17.72
C TYR A 25 -18.54 -9.73 18.98
N GLU A 26 -18.09 -10.99 18.91
CA GLU A 26 -18.08 -11.90 20.07
C GLU A 26 -17.21 -11.38 21.22
N LYS A 27 -16.12 -10.68 20.91
CA LYS A 27 -15.18 -10.17 21.91
C LYS A 27 -15.74 -8.97 22.67
N PHE A 28 -16.41 -8.04 21.99
CA PHE A 28 -16.82 -6.76 22.57
C PHE A 28 -18.30 -6.67 22.90
N TYR A 29 -19.16 -7.51 22.31
CA TYR A 29 -20.60 -7.45 22.49
C TYR A 29 -21.17 -8.82 22.89
N THR A 30 -22.23 -8.78 23.69
CA THR A 30 -23.14 -9.90 23.91
C THR A 30 -24.35 -9.67 23.02
N ILE A 31 -24.58 -10.58 22.08
CA ILE A 31 -25.66 -10.47 21.09
C ILE A 31 -26.82 -11.36 21.52
N GLN A 32 -28.01 -10.79 21.63
CA GLN A 32 -29.24 -11.53 21.86
C GLN A 32 -30.23 -11.25 20.73
N GLU A 33 -30.69 -12.31 20.06
CA GLU A 33 -31.70 -12.19 19.01
C GLU A 33 -33.08 -12.38 19.62
N THR A 34 -33.90 -11.32 19.55
CA THR A 34 -35.28 -11.38 20.04
C THR A 34 -36.26 -11.42 18.86
N PRO A 35 -37.22 -12.38 18.83
CA PRO A 35 -38.17 -12.53 17.73
C PRO A 35 -39.03 -11.28 17.44
N ALA A 36 -39.21 -10.39 18.42
CA ALA A 36 -40.13 -9.25 18.35
C ALA A 36 -39.45 -7.87 18.25
N ARG A 37 -38.16 -7.73 18.62
CA ARG A 37 -37.45 -6.44 18.66
C ARG A 37 -36.15 -6.39 17.84
N GLY A 38 -35.79 -7.48 17.17
CA GLY A 38 -34.54 -7.57 16.41
C GLY A 38 -33.35 -7.95 17.29
N VAL A 39 -32.16 -7.48 16.89
CA VAL A 39 -30.89 -7.77 17.57
C VAL A 39 -30.72 -6.80 18.74
N SER A 40 -30.64 -7.33 19.96
CA SER A 40 -30.24 -6.60 21.16
C SER A 40 -28.76 -6.83 21.42
N ILE A 41 -28.02 -5.75 21.65
CA ILE A 41 -26.58 -5.82 21.92
C ILE A 41 -26.28 -5.22 23.28
N GLU A 42 -25.44 -5.90 24.07
CA GLU A 42 -24.91 -5.38 25.32
C GLU A 42 -23.38 -5.32 25.24
N PRO A 43 -22.76 -4.14 25.46
CA PRO A 43 -21.31 -4.01 25.44
C PRO A 43 -20.66 -4.72 26.64
N LYS A 44 -19.61 -5.49 26.38
CA LYS A 44 -18.78 -6.14 27.39
C LYS A 44 -17.75 -5.15 27.92
N GLN A 45 -18.17 -4.31 28.86
CA GLN A 45 -17.36 -3.19 29.36
C GLN A 45 -15.94 -3.60 29.78
N GLU A 46 -15.75 -4.71 30.51
CA GLU A 46 -14.42 -5.17 30.91
C GLU A 46 -13.49 -5.56 29.74
N ALA A 47 -14.06 -6.01 28.62
CA ALA A 47 -13.29 -6.36 27.42
C ALA A 47 -12.90 -5.11 26.64
N ILE A 48 -13.79 -4.11 26.65
CA ILE A 48 -13.54 -2.77 26.09
C ILE A 48 -12.45 -2.09 26.92
N ASP A 49 -12.62 -1.96 28.22
CA ASP A 49 -11.67 -1.28 29.11
C ASP A 49 -10.27 -1.90 29.05
N ARG A 50 -10.15 -3.23 28.97
CA ARG A 50 -8.85 -3.92 28.76
C ARG A 50 -8.23 -3.62 27.41
N ALA A 51 -9.03 -3.44 26.36
CA ALA A 51 -8.53 -3.04 25.05
C ALA A 51 -8.08 -1.57 25.06
N GLU A 52 -8.82 -0.70 25.76
CA GLU A 52 -8.52 0.72 25.90
C GLU A 52 -7.36 1.00 26.86
N GLN A 53 -7.04 0.09 27.78
CA GLN A 53 -5.94 0.22 28.75
C GLN A 53 -4.58 0.45 28.07
N ASN A 54 -4.39 -0.04 26.84
CA ASN A 54 -3.16 0.13 26.05
C ASN A 54 -3.22 1.31 25.08
N TYR A 55 -4.25 2.15 25.13
CA TYR A 55 -4.35 3.32 24.25
C TYR A 55 -3.32 4.35 24.69
N GLY A 56 -2.30 4.53 23.85
CA GLY A 56 -1.30 5.57 24.03
C GLY A 56 -1.84 6.94 23.63
N TYR A 57 -1.31 7.98 24.25
CA TYR A 57 -1.51 9.36 23.80
C TYR A 57 -0.42 9.72 22.78
N PHE A 58 -0.79 10.52 21.78
CA PHE A 58 0.19 11.15 20.89
C PHE A 58 -0.09 12.66 20.83
N ALA A 59 0.97 13.46 20.66
CA ALA A 59 0.88 14.89 20.47
C ALA A 59 1.57 15.27 19.16
N LEU A 60 0.91 16.09 18.34
CA LEU A 60 1.50 16.67 17.13
C LEU A 60 1.87 18.13 17.41
N ILE A 61 3.12 18.47 17.13
CA ILE A 61 3.64 19.84 17.24
C ILE A 61 3.91 20.34 15.82
N SER A 62 3.32 21.48 15.46
CA SER A 62 3.49 22.12 14.16
C SER A 62 3.97 23.55 14.33
N ASN A 63 4.92 23.98 13.49
CA ASN A 63 5.45 25.34 13.45
C ASN A 63 4.79 26.23 12.40
N GLY A 64 3.95 25.66 11.52
CA GLY A 64 3.40 26.37 10.35
C GLY A 64 1.92 26.08 10.05
N ILE A 65 1.40 24.94 10.50
CA ILE A 65 -0.01 24.56 10.27
C ILE A 65 -0.80 24.87 11.53
N LYS A 66 -1.77 25.79 11.40
CA LYS A 66 -2.60 26.25 12.52
C LYS A 66 -3.85 25.39 12.71
N ASP A 67 -4.34 24.76 11.65
CA ASP A 67 -5.50 23.88 11.73
C ASP A 67 -5.10 22.48 12.25
N PRO A 68 -5.66 22.01 13.38
CA PRO A 68 -5.32 20.71 13.94
C PRO A 68 -5.68 19.52 13.04
N LEU A 69 -6.77 19.63 12.27
CA LEU A 69 -7.21 18.56 11.37
C LEU A 69 -6.28 18.44 10.18
N GLU A 70 -5.94 19.55 9.53
CA GLU A 70 -4.95 19.61 8.45
C GLU A 70 -3.57 19.10 8.91
N ALA A 71 -3.13 19.48 10.11
CA ALA A 71 -1.86 18.99 10.66
C ALA A 71 -1.87 17.46 10.87
N LEU A 72 -3.00 16.92 11.35
CA LEU A 72 -3.19 15.48 11.52
C LEU A 72 -3.25 14.75 10.18
N GLU A 73 -3.95 15.29 9.18
CA GLU A 73 -4.02 14.73 7.84
C GLU A 73 -2.64 14.69 7.18
N LEU A 74 -1.88 15.78 7.25
CA LEU A 74 -0.53 15.83 6.71
C LEU A 74 0.40 14.84 7.41
N TYR A 75 0.31 14.72 8.74
CA TYR A 75 1.10 13.73 9.48
C TYR A 75 0.75 12.29 9.06
N ARG A 76 -0.54 11.98 8.89
CA ARG A 76 -0.98 10.66 8.41
C ARG A 76 -0.52 10.40 6.98
N ALA A 77 -0.55 11.41 6.11
CA ALA A 77 -0.03 11.30 4.75
C ALA A 77 1.48 11.01 4.76
N LYS A 78 2.25 11.63 5.67
CA LYS A 78 3.67 11.33 5.88
C LYS A 78 3.88 9.87 6.31
N ASP A 79 3.13 9.36 7.29
CA ASP A 79 3.21 7.96 7.72
C ASP A 79 2.88 6.97 6.58
N LEU A 80 1.87 7.30 5.77
CA LEU A 80 1.51 6.50 4.59
C LEU A 80 2.64 6.49 3.55
N ILE A 81 3.27 7.64 3.30
CA ILE A 81 4.46 7.76 2.46
C ILE A 81 5.61 6.92 3.05
N GLU A 82 5.89 7.02 4.35
CA GLU A 82 6.96 6.25 5.01
C GLU A 82 6.75 4.74 4.92
N LYS A 83 5.51 4.27 5.11
CA LYS A 83 5.15 2.86 4.94
C LYS A 83 5.32 2.40 3.50
N ALA A 84 4.87 3.22 2.53
CA ALA A 84 5.07 2.93 1.11
C ALA A 84 6.57 2.85 0.79
N PHE A 85 7.35 3.85 1.18
CA PHE A 85 8.81 3.83 1.01
C PHE A 85 9.47 2.65 1.72
N GLY A 86 9.02 2.27 2.91
CA GLY A 86 9.50 1.08 3.62
C GLY A 86 9.26 -0.20 2.81
N SER A 87 8.06 -0.37 2.24
CA SER A 87 7.74 -1.50 1.37
C SER A 87 8.59 -1.52 0.10
N LEU A 88 8.81 -0.35 -0.52
CA LEU A 88 9.69 -0.25 -1.69
C LEU A 88 11.16 -0.58 -1.34
N LYS A 89 11.67 -0.09 -0.20
CA LYS A 89 13.03 -0.41 0.30
C LYS A 89 13.21 -1.91 0.56
N GLU A 90 12.17 -2.56 1.10
CA GLU A 90 12.17 -4.01 1.29
C GLU A 90 12.32 -4.76 -0.03
N ARG A 91 11.54 -4.35 -1.03
CA ARG A 91 11.57 -4.93 -2.38
C ARG A 91 12.92 -4.74 -3.07
N LEU A 92 13.64 -3.65 -2.76
CA LEU A 92 14.98 -3.38 -3.29
C LEU A 92 16.11 -3.98 -2.44
N ASN A 93 15.79 -4.82 -1.45
CA ASN A 93 16.74 -5.50 -0.58
C ASN A 93 17.74 -4.52 0.11
N MET A 94 17.22 -3.37 0.57
CA MET A 94 18.02 -2.32 1.22
C MET A 94 18.38 -2.63 2.69
N ARG A 95 17.87 -3.73 3.28
CA ARG A 95 18.14 -4.10 4.68
C ARG A 95 19.57 -4.55 4.95
N ARG A 96 20.33 -4.95 3.92
CA ARG A 96 21.71 -5.44 4.09
C ARG A 96 22.67 -4.68 3.19
N GLN A 97 23.72 -4.15 3.81
CA GLN A 97 24.85 -3.53 3.13
C GLN A 97 25.83 -4.64 2.73
N PHE A 98 25.53 -5.37 1.64
CA PHE A 98 26.44 -6.37 1.05
C PHE A 98 27.62 -5.72 0.31
N VAL A 99 28.28 -4.74 0.95
CA VAL A 99 29.39 -3.95 0.39
C VAL A 99 30.43 -3.74 1.47
N SER A 100 31.71 -3.77 1.08
CA SER A 100 32.85 -3.75 2.02
C SER A 100 33.55 -2.39 2.12
N SER A 101 33.09 -1.37 1.37
CA SER A 101 33.63 0.00 1.44
C SER A 101 32.52 1.06 1.45
N GLU A 102 32.81 2.22 2.01
CA GLU A 102 31.92 3.38 2.01
C GLU A 102 31.58 3.83 0.58
N ASP A 103 32.55 3.91 -0.32
CA ASP A 103 32.32 4.24 -1.74
C ASP A 103 31.33 3.27 -2.42
N SER A 104 31.44 1.97 -2.12
CA SER A 104 30.51 0.97 -2.66
C SER A 104 29.11 1.09 -2.06
N LEU A 105 29.01 1.54 -0.81
CA LEU A 105 27.74 1.81 -0.15
C LEU A 105 27.05 3.02 -0.76
N ASP A 106 27.77 4.12 -0.99
CA ASP A 106 27.24 5.32 -1.63
C ASP A 106 26.76 5.03 -3.05
N GLY A 107 27.56 4.30 -3.84
CA GLY A 107 27.15 3.85 -5.17
C GLY A 107 25.87 3.00 -5.15
N LYS A 108 25.77 2.08 -4.18
CA LYS A 108 24.57 1.25 -4.00
C LYS A 108 23.34 2.10 -3.63
N LEU A 109 23.47 3.01 -2.67
CA LEU A 109 22.38 3.91 -2.25
C LEU A 109 21.90 4.77 -3.40
N PHE A 110 22.82 5.28 -4.23
CA PHE A 110 22.49 6.08 -5.40
C PHE A 110 21.65 5.29 -6.42
N VAL A 111 22.09 4.10 -6.81
CA VAL A 111 21.34 3.24 -7.76
C VAL A 111 19.97 2.86 -7.18
N GLN A 112 19.91 2.55 -5.89
CA GLN A 112 18.65 2.22 -5.21
C GLN A 112 17.69 3.42 -5.16
N PHE A 113 18.20 4.63 -4.94
CA PHE A 113 17.40 5.85 -5.00
C PHE A 113 16.78 6.06 -6.39
N LEU A 114 17.55 5.87 -7.46
CA LEU A 114 17.02 5.90 -8.82
C LEU A 114 15.95 4.83 -9.05
N ALA A 115 16.20 3.59 -8.60
CA ALA A 115 15.23 2.50 -8.70
C ALA A 115 13.91 2.84 -7.97
N LEU A 116 13.97 3.51 -6.82
CA LEU A 116 12.78 3.98 -6.10
C LEU A 116 11.97 5.00 -6.91
N ILE A 117 12.62 5.94 -7.59
CA ILE A 117 11.96 6.93 -8.44
C ILE A 117 11.20 6.22 -9.57
N TYR A 118 11.85 5.29 -10.26
CA TYR A 118 11.21 4.50 -11.33
C TYR A 118 10.04 3.69 -10.79
N LEU A 119 10.21 3.00 -9.65
CA LEU A 119 9.16 2.17 -9.09
C LEU A 119 7.96 3.00 -8.64
N ALA A 120 8.19 4.17 -8.05
CA ALA A 120 7.12 5.11 -7.69
C ALA A 120 6.35 5.60 -8.93
N ARG A 121 7.06 5.92 -10.02
CA ARG A 121 6.43 6.31 -11.28
C ARG A 121 5.60 5.16 -11.87
N ILE A 122 6.13 3.94 -11.82
CA ILE A 122 5.43 2.74 -12.32
C ILE A 122 4.13 2.52 -11.52
N GLN A 123 4.22 2.51 -10.19
CA GLN A 123 3.05 2.35 -9.33
C GLN A 123 1.99 3.42 -9.57
N LYS A 124 2.41 4.69 -9.71
CA LYS A 124 1.50 5.79 -10.05
C LYS A 124 0.77 5.53 -11.37
N THR A 125 1.50 5.21 -12.43
CA THR A 125 0.87 4.93 -13.74
C THR A 125 -0.06 3.72 -13.66
N MET A 126 0.30 2.67 -12.92
CA MET A 126 -0.57 1.51 -12.74
C MET A 126 -1.87 1.84 -12.00
N LEU A 127 -1.84 2.78 -11.05
CA LEU A 127 -3.04 3.30 -10.39
C LEU A 127 -3.89 4.12 -11.37
N ASP A 128 -3.28 5.12 -12.02
CA ASP A 128 -3.95 6.05 -12.93
C ASP A 128 -4.63 5.31 -14.09
N GLN A 129 -3.97 4.27 -14.63
CA GLN A 129 -4.45 3.46 -15.76
C GLN A 129 -5.23 2.21 -15.33
N ASN A 130 -5.54 2.06 -14.03
CA ASN A 130 -6.25 0.88 -13.47
C ASN A 130 -5.60 -0.48 -13.79
N LEU A 131 -4.29 -0.53 -14.02
CA LEU A 131 -3.56 -1.75 -14.39
C LEU A 131 -3.52 -2.78 -13.26
N TYR A 132 -3.69 -2.35 -12.01
CA TYR A 132 -3.75 -3.26 -10.85
C TYR A 132 -4.91 -4.27 -10.90
N LYS A 133 -5.94 -4.02 -11.74
CA LYS A 133 -7.01 -4.99 -11.97
C LYS A 133 -6.54 -6.22 -12.75
N THR A 134 -5.46 -6.09 -13.52
CA THR A 134 -4.97 -7.11 -14.44
C THR A 134 -3.57 -7.60 -14.05
N TYR A 135 -2.72 -6.70 -13.55
CA TYR A 135 -1.33 -6.97 -13.24
C TYR A 135 -1.01 -6.66 -11.78
N THR A 136 -0.28 -7.56 -11.13
CA THR A 136 0.53 -7.16 -9.98
C THR A 136 1.75 -6.39 -10.47
N LEU A 137 2.36 -5.54 -9.64
CA LEU A 137 3.60 -4.84 -9.97
C LEU A 137 4.71 -5.79 -10.44
N ARG A 138 4.80 -6.97 -9.81
CA ARG A 138 5.77 -8.00 -10.21
C ARG A 138 5.45 -8.56 -11.59
N ALA A 139 4.20 -8.97 -11.82
CA ALA A 139 3.79 -9.53 -13.10
C ALA A 139 3.97 -8.53 -14.26
N LEU A 140 3.77 -7.24 -14.02
CA LEU A 140 4.03 -6.20 -15.02
C LEU A 140 5.53 -6.08 -15.34
N LEU A 141 6.40 -6.10 -14.32
CA LEU A 141 7.84 -6.06 -14.52
C LEU A 141 8.32 -7.32 -15.26
N ASP A 142 7.84 -8.50 -14.87
CA ASP A 142 8.18 -9.78 -15.51
C ASP A 142 7.74 -9.80 -17.00
N GLU A 143 6.57 -9.23 -17.33
CA GLU A 143 6.10 -9.12 -18.73
C GLU A 143 7.01 -8.23 -19.59
N LEU A 144 7.56 -7.16 -19.00
CA LEU A 144 8.46 -6.23 -19.70
C LEU A 144 9.91 -6.77 -19.77
N ASP A 145 10.34 -7.58 -18.81
CA ASP A 145 11.69 -8.17 -18.73
C ASP A 145 11.99 -9.15 -19.87
N VAL A 146 10.96 -9.68 -20.53
CA VAL A 146 11.07 -10.57 -21.69
C VAL A 146 11.63 -9.85 -22.92
N ILE A 147 11.53 -8.52 -23.00
CA ILE A 147 11.93 -7.76 -24.17
C ILE A 147 13.45 -7.62 -24.23
N GLN A 148 14.07 -8.18 -25.27
CA GLN A 148 15.52 -8.19 -25.45
C GLN A 148 15.94 -7.30 -26.62
N ARG A 149 17.14 -6.71 -26.50
CA ARG A 149 17.84 -5.99 -27.56
C ARG A 149 19.07 -6.78 -27.98
N PHE A 150 19.23 -7.00 -29.27
CA PHE A 150 20.35 -7.67 -29.90
C PHE A 150 21.20 -6.64 -30.66
N ASP A 151 22.45 -6.47 -30.23
CA ASP A 151 23.42 -5.60 -30.87
C ASP A 151 24.40 -6.43 -31.71
N TYR A 152 24.54 -6.08 -32.99
CA TYR A 152 25.52 -6.68 -33.89
C TYR A 152 26.47 -5.61 -34.42
N PRO A 153 27.80 -5.85 -34.42
CA PRO A 153 28.77 -4.89 -34.95
C PRO A 153 28.42 -4.45 -36.38
N GLY A 154 28.30 -3.14 -36.60
CA GLY A 154 27.99 -2.55 -37.90
C GLY A 154 26.53 -2.66 -38.36
N LYS A 155 25.61 -3.16 -37.53
CA LYS A 155 24.17 -3.18 -37.83
C LYS A 155 23.37 -2.35 -36.83
N ALA A 156 22.19 -1.91 -37.24
CA ALA A 156 21.23 -1.31 -36.33
C ALA A 156 20.78 -2.33 -35.26
N PRO A 157 20.48 -1.89 -34.03
CA PRO A 157 19.98 -2.76 -32.98
C PRO A 157 18.66 -3.41 -33.39
N ILE A 158 18.51 -4.69 -33.08
CA ILE A 158 17.30 -5.48 -33.35
C ILE A 158 16.63 -5.78 -32.01
N TYR A 159 15.31 -5.59 -31.91
CA TYR A 159 14.55 -5.93 -30.71
C TYR A 159 13.82 -7.27 -30.90
N SER A 160 13.60 -7.99 -29.81
CA SER A 160 12.70 -9.16 -29.81
C SER A 160 11.27 -8.73 -30.16
N GLU A 161 10.47 -9.67 -30.67
CA GLU A 161 9.07 -9.42 -30.98
C GLU A 161 8.32 -8.89 -29.75
N VAL A 162 7.65 -7.74 -29.92
CA VAL A 162 6.83 -7.13 -28.87
C VAL A 162 5.41 -7.64 -29.01
N THR A 163 4.91 -8.30 -27.96
CA THR A 163 3.53 -8.80 -27.95
C THR A 163 2.52 -7.65 -27.90
N VAL A 164 1.27 -7.90 -28.29
CA VAL A 164 0.18 -6.92 -28.18
C VAL A 164 0.00 -6.43 -26.73
N LYS A 165 0.24 -7.31 -25.75
CA LYS A 165 0.19 -6.97 -24.32
C LYS A 165 1.32 -6.01 -23.92
N GLN A 166 2.52 -6.25 -24.40
CA GLN A 166 3.67 -5.37 -24.14
C GLN A 166 3.48 -4.01 -24.82
N ALA A 167 2.95 -3.99 -26.06
CA ALA A 167 2.64 -2.75 -26.77
C ALA A 167 1.57 -1.90 -26.06
N SER A 168 0.54 -2.54 -25.50
CA SER A 168 -0.47 -1.83 -24.70
C SER A 168 0.09 -1.29 -23.39
N LEU A 169 0.99 -2.04 -22.72
CA LEU A 169 1.72 -1.56 -21.56
C LEU A 169 2.58 -0.34 -21.91
N PHE A 170 3.39 -0.39 -22.98
CA PHE A 170 4.18 0.77 -23.42
C PHE A 170 3.30 2.00 -23.63
N SER A 171 2.16 1.81 -24.29
CA SER A 171 1.19 2.88 -24.54
C SER A 171 0.62 3.47 -23.24
N ALA A 172 0.32 2.62 -22.24
CA ALA A 172 -0.12 3.04 -20.91
C ALA A 172 0.95 3.85 -20.16
N PHE A 173 2.23 3.56 -20.39
CA PHE A 173 3.36 4.35 -19.89
C PHE A 173 3.69 5.59 -20.74
N GLY A 174 2.96 5.84 -21.83
CA GLY A 174 3.22 6.95 -22.75
C GLY A 174 4.50 6.78 -23.57
N VAL A 175 4.98 5.54 -23.72
CA VAL A 175 6.17 5.19 -24.48
C VAL A 175 5.75 4.59 -25.81
N LYS A 176 6.41 4.98 -26.90
CA LYS A 176 6.14 4.39 -28.21
C LYS A 176 6.57 2.91 -28.18
N PRO A 177 5.70 1.96 -28.55
CA PRO A 177 6.07 0.54 -28.65
C PRO A 177 7.26 0.36 -29.58
N LEU A 178 8.16 -0.56 -29.21
CA LEU A 178 9.26 -0.95 -30.09
C LEU A 178 8.66 -1.67 -31.31
N SER A 179 9.09 -1.26 -32.50
CA SER A 179 8.62 -1.74 -33.80
C SER A 179 9.72 -2.47 -34.54
#